data_AF-A0A7C1UB49-F1
#
_entry.id   AF-A0A7C1UB49-F1
#
_cell.length_a   1.000
_cell.length_b   1.000
_cell.length_c   1.000
_cell.angle_alpha   90.00
_cell.angle_beta   90.00
_cell.angle_gamma   90.00
#
_symmetry.space_group_name_H-M   'P 1'
#
loop_
_entity.id
_entity.type
_entity.pdbx_description
1 polymer ?
#
loop_
_entity_poly.entity_id
_entity_poly.type
_entity_poly.pdbx_seq_one_letter_code
_entity_poly.pdbx_strand_id
1 'polypeptide(L)'
;MGVPESGRVTVKTLRKGNVEKNGRGIRSVSMLGSTEAIDWTQTSEGLTIAFPRSLPCKVAYGFKIKVNGRLDDSPREQFDDGIKRKRDWPVYNSKR
;
A
#
# COMPACT_ATOMS: atom_id res chain seq x y z
N MET A 1 8.63 -5.97 14.37
CA MET A 1 8.77 -5.24 13.09
C MET A 1 10.00 -4.35 13.20
N GLY A 2 10.90 -4.36 12.22
CA GLY A 2 12.21 -3.70 12.34
C GLY A 2 12.81 -3.37 10.97
N VAL A 3 13.91 -2.61 10.97
CA VAL A 3 14.66 -2.30 9.76
C VAL A 3 15.61 -3.45 9.45
N PRO A 4 15.58 -4.03 8.23
CA PRO A 4 16.54 -5.07 7.86
C PRO A 4 17.96 -4.51 7.78
N GLU A 5 18.97 -5.35 7.98
CA GLU A 5 20.38 -4.95 7.96
C GLU A 5 20.79 -4.26 6.64
N SER A 6 20.19 -4.66 5.52
CA SER A 6 20.38 -4.02 4.21
C SER A 6 19.83 -2.59 4.10
N GLY A 7 19.03 -2.14 5.07
CA GLY A 7 18.31 -0.87 5.03
C GLY A 7 17.22 -0.82 3.95
N ARG A 8 16.89 -1.96 3.32
CA ARG A 8 15.93 -2.05 2.20
C ARG A 8 14.98 -3.21 2.36
N VAL A 9 13.73 -3.01 1.92
CA VAL A 9 12.70 -4.05 1.89
C VAL A 9 12.13 -4.20 0.48
N THR A 10 11.88 -5.44 0.06
CA THR A 10 11.27 -5.74 -1.24
C THR A 10 9.88 -6.33 -1.06
N VAL A 11 8.87 -5.64 -1.58
CA VAL A 11 7.47 -6.09 -1.59
C VAL A 11 7.21 -6.81 -2.92
N LYS A 12 7.36 -8.14 -2.91
CA LYS A 12 7.28 -8.99 -4.12
C LYS A 12 5.93 -8.92 -4.84
N THR A 13 4.85 -8.73 -4.10
CA THR A 13 3.50 -8.60 -4.66
C THR A 13 3.32 -7.30 -5.45
N LEU A 14 4.19 -6.31 -5.27
CA LEU A 14 4.15 -5.05 -6.00
C LEU A 14 5.13 -5.00 -7.19
N ARG A 15 5.56 -6.16 -7.71
CA ARG A 15 6.39 -6.23 -8.92
C ARG A 15 5.75 -5.57 -10.14
N LYS A 16 6.58 -5.20 -11.10
CA LYS A 16 6.15 -4.69 -12.40
C LYS A 16 5.19 -5.67 -13.09
N GLY A 17 4.16 -5.15 -13.75
CA GLY A 17 3.08 -5.96 -14.33
C GLY A 17 1.96 -6.40 -13.38
N ASN A 18 2.13 -6.36 -12.04
CA ASN A 18 1.03 -6.70 -11.10
C ASN A 18 0.21 -5.46 -10.67
N VAL A 19 0.90 -4.39 -10.24
CA VAL A 19 0.27 -3.10 -9.88
C VAL A 19 -0.10 -2.28 -11.12
N GLU A 20 0.47 -2.66 -12.26
CA GLU A 20 0.28 -2.03 -13.56
C GLU A 20 -0.89 -2.65 -14.35
N LYS A 21 -1.88 -3.30 -13.72
CA LYS A 21 -3.13 -3.56 -14.45
C LYS A 21 -3.64 -2.20 -14.94
N ASN A 22 -3.75 -2.03 -16.26
CA ASN A 22 -3.99 -0.76 -16.96
C ASN A 22 -2.81 0.26 -17.05
N GLY A 23 -1.57 -0.18 -16.81
CA GLY A 23 -0.34 0.52 -17.20
C GLY A 23 0.06 1.74 -16.37
N ARG A 24 -0.55 1.96 -15.20
CA ARG A 24 -0.39 3.24 -14.48
C ARG A 24 0.72 3.21 -13.41
N GLY A 25 1.04 2.04 -12.85
CA GLY A 25 2.22 1.84 -12.00
C GLY A 25 2.23 2.65 -10.69
N ILE A 26 3.37 2.60 -10.00
CA ILE A 26 3.60 3.30 -8.73
C ILE A 26 3.99 4.76 -9.02
N ARG A 27 3.32 5.69 -8.34
CA ARG A 27 3.54 7.13 -8.45
C ARG A 27 4.57 7.65 -7.46
N SER A 28 4.48 7.19 -6.21
CA SER A 28 5.36 7.67 -5.13
C SER A 28 5.31 6.74 -3.92
N VAL A 29 6.43 6.68 -3.21
CA VAL A 29 6.54 6.05 -1.89
C VAL A 29 7.02 7.10 -0.88
N SER A 30 6.43 7.12 0.31
CA SER A 30 6.83 7.99 1.42
C SER A 30 6.67 7.27 2.76
N MET A 31 7.48 7.57 3.77
CA MET A 31 7.29 7.04 5.12
C MET A 31 6.35 7.92 5.95
N LEU A 32 5.40 7.31 6.66
CA LEU A 32 4.55 8.04 7.60
C LEU A 32 5.39 8.54 8.78
N GLY A 33 5.30 9.83 9.09
CA GLY A 33 6.06 10.46 10.17
C GLY A 33 7.46 10.95 9.77
N SER A 34 7.87 10.79 8.50
CA SER A 34 9.11 11.36 7.98
C SER A 34 8.84 12.26 6.77
N THR A 35 9.63 13.33 6.64
CA THR A 35 9.65 14.22 5.47
C THR A 35 10.78 13.88 4.52
N GLU A 36 11.65 12.92 4.87
CA GLU A 36 12.74 12.48 3.99
C GLU A 36 12.19 11.85 2.71
N ALA A 37 12.83 12.18 1.59
CA ALA A 37 12.56 11.53 0.32
C ALA A 37 13.01 10.07 0.41
N ILE A 38 12.10 9.15 0.07
CA ILE A 38 12.37 7.72 0.09
C ILE A 38 12.84 7.28 -1.29
N ASP A 39 13.99 6.59 -1.33
CA ASP A 39 14.47 5.93 -2.53
C ASP A 39 13.73 4.60 -2.74
N TRP A 40 13.27 4.35 -3.96
CA TRP A 40 12.53 3.15 -4.31
C TRP A 40 12.63 2.83 -5.79
N THR A 41 12.57 1.55 -6.11
CA THR A 41 12.60 1.05 -7.50
C THR A 41 11.63 -0.11 -7.64
N GLN A 42 10.81 -0.09 -8.69
CA GLN A 42 9.93 -1.20 -9.06
C GLN A 42 10.61 -2.05 -10.15
N THR A 43 10.82 -3.34 -9.88
CA THR A 43 11.44 -4.31 -10.78
C THR A 43 10.49 -5.47 -11.07
N SER A 44 10.92 -6.42 -11.89
CA SER A 44 10.22 -7.70 -12.09
C SER A 44 10.16 -8.55 -10.82
N GLU A 45 11.03 -8.32 -9.83
CA GLU A 45 11.05 -9.06 -8.57
C GLU A 45 10.11 -8.46 -7.51
N GLY A 46 9.89 -7.15 -7.54
CA GLY A 46 9.08 -6.45 -6.54
C GLY A 46 9.25 -4.95 -6.55
N LEU A 47 8.65 -4.29 -5.56
CA LEU A 47 8.96 -2.91 -5.20
C LEU A 47 10.00 -2.91 -4.08
N THR A 48 11.21 -2.45 -4.38
CA THR A 48 12.26 -2.28 -3.37
C THR A 48 12.21 -0.85 -2.83
N ILE A 49 12.19 -0.72 -1.51
CA ILE A 49 12.05 0.55 -0.78
C ILE A 49 13.21 0.66 0.21
N ALA A 50 13.90 1.80 0.21
CA ALA A 50 14.90 2.14 1.23
C ALA A 50 14.26 2.78 2.47
N PHE A 51 14.81 2.49 3.64
CA PHE A 51 14.45 3.21 4.85
C PHE A 51 15.12 4.59 4.88
N PRO A 52 14.46 5.62 5.45
CA PRO A 52 15.08 6.93 5.64
C PRO A 52 16.22 6.83 6.66
N ARG A 53 17.07 7.86 6.69
CA ARG A 53 18.20 7.90 7.64
C ARG A 53 17.69 8.10 9.06
N SER A 54 16.69 8.96 9.25
CA SER A 54 16.05 9.21 10.54
C SER A 54 14.69 8.50 10.61
N LEU A 55 14.59 7.57 11.56
CA LEU A 55 13.37 6.80 11.78
C LEU A 55 12.41 7.56 12.71
N PRO A 56 11.11 7.61 12.40
CA PRO A 56 10.15 8.41 13.16
C PRO A 56 9.78 7.79 14.52
N CYS A 57 10.05 6.50 14.74
CA CYS A 57 9.78 5.79 15.99
C CYS A 57 10.64 4.52 16.11
N LYS A 58 10.45 3.72 17.16
CA LYS A 58 11.21 2.46 17.41
C LYS A 58 10.40 1.17 17.23
N VAL A 59 9.11 1.27 16.88
CA VAL A 59 8.16 0.13 16.99
C VAL A 59 7.75 -0.42 15.64
N ALA A 60 7.18 0.42 14.78
CA ALA A 60 6.63 0.01 13.49
C ALA A 60 6.75 1.14 12.47
N TYR A 61 7.03 0.77 11.22
CA TYR A 61 7.26 1.71 10.15
C TYR A 61 6.20 1.53 9.06
N GLY A 62 5.47 2.58 8.76
CA GLY A 62 4.44 2.59 7.73
C GLY A 62 4.92 3.29 6.46
N PHE A 63 4.83 2.60 5.33
CA PHE A 63 5.02 3.22 4.01
C PHE A 63 3.67 3.54 3.37
N LYS A 64 3.55 4.76 2.85
CA LYS A 64 2.43 5.19 2.02
C LYS A 64 2.83 5.09 0.55
N ILE A 65 2.11 4.28 -0.20
CA ILE A 65 2.32 4.05 -1.63
C ILE A 65 1.15 4.69 -2.38
N LYS A 66 1.45 5.57 -3.34
CA LYS A 66 0.46 6.10 -4.29
C LYS A 66 0.70 5.46 -5.64
N VAL A 67 -0.36 5.15 -6.37
CA VAL A 67 -0.33 4.59 -7.73
C VAL A 67 -0.98 5.57 -8.71
N ASN A 68 -0.64 5.54 -10.01
CA ASN A 68 -1.28 6.43 -11.00
C ASN A 68 -2.68 5.94 -11.45
N GLY A 69 -3.33 5.07 -10.69
CA GLY A 69 -4.60 4.44 -11.03
C GLY A 69 -5.24 3.75 -9.82
N ARG A 70 -5.74 2.54 -10.03
CA ARG A 70 -6.29 1.67 -8.99
C ARG A 70 -5.31 0.52 -8.77
N LEU A 71 -5.03 0.24 -7.49
CA LEU A 71 -4.14 -0.87 -7.10
C LEU A 71 -4.82 -2.22 -7.30
N ASP A 72 -6.14 -2.24 -7.11
CA ASP A 72 -6.99 -3.40 -7.18
C ASP A 72 -8.30 -3.02 -7.88
N ASP A 73 -8.56 -3.72 -8.98
CA ASP A 73 -9.77 -3.62 -9.80
C ASP A 73 -10.59 -4.93 -9.73
N SER A 74 -10.25 -5.82 -8.79
CA SER A 74 -11.06 -7.01 -8.57
C SER A 74 -12.49 -6.60 -8.21
N PRO A 75 -13.50 -7.25 -8.81
CA PRO A 75 -14.87 -7.06 -8.39
C PRO A 75 -14.95 -7.45 -6.92
N ARG A 76 -15.36 -6.52 -6.07
CA ARG A 76 -15.67 -6.86 -4.68
C ARG A 76 -16.92 -7.72 -4.70
N GLU A 77 -16.77 -8.99 -4.34
CA GLU A 77 -17.91 -9.89 -4.20
C GLU A 77 -18.90 -9.28 -3.21
N GLN A 78 -20.13 -9.05 -3.69
CA GLN A 78 -21.22 -8.70 -2.82
C GLN A 78 -21.74 -10.00 -2.23
N PHE A 79 -21.38 -10.28 -0.99
CA PHE A 79 -21.97 -11.40 -0.26
C PHE A 79 -23.43 -11.06 0.05
N ASP A 80 -24.34 -11.98 -0.28
CA ASP A 80 -25.75 -11.90 0.15
C ASP A 80 -25.85 -12.31 1.63
N ASP A 81 -25.31 -11.45 2.48
CA ASP A 81 -25.28 -11.60 3.94
C ASP A 81 -26.41 -10.82 4.63
N GLY A 82 -27.38 -10.33 3.86
CA GLY A 82 -28.48 -9.49 4.36
C GLY A 82 -28.06 -8.10 4.86
N ILE A 83 -26.78 -7.71 4.73
CA ILE A 83 -26.30 -6.39 5.18
C ILE A 83 -26.53 -5.35 4.08
N LYS A 84 -27.37 -4.35 4.39
CA LYS A 84 -27.54 -3.18 3.52
C LYS A 84 -26.21 -2.42 3.41
N ARG A 85 -25.82 -2.02 2.20
CA ARG A 85 -24.58 -1.28 1.92
C ARG A 85 -24.86 0.03 1.18
N LYS A 86 -24.04 1.07 1.41
CA LYS A 86 -23.98 2.29 0.61
C LYS A 86 -22.60 2.34 -0.07
N ARG A 87 -22.58 2.13 -1.39
CA ARG A 87 -21.36 1.75 -2.13
C ARG A 87 -20.78 0.47 -1.51
N ASP A 88 -19.52 0.49 -1.11
CA ASP A 88 -18.82 -0.64 -0.52
C ASP A 88 -18.98 -0.73 1.02
N TRP A 89 -19.66 0.23 1.65
CA TRP A 89 -19.69 0.33 3.11
C TRP A 89 -21.00 -0.22 3.70
N PRO A 90 -20.95 -1.11 4.71
CA PRO A 90 -22.13 -1.60 5.40
C PRO A 90 -22.84 -0.47 6.16
N VAL A 91 -24.17 -0.48 6.12
CA VAL A 91 -25.05 0.47 6.79
C VAL A 91 -25.69 -0.23 7.98
N TYR A 92 -25.18 0.06 9.17
CA TYR A 92 -25.78 -0.39 10.42
C TYR A 92 -26.80 0.64 10.88
N ASN A 93 -28.06 0.23 11.04
CA ASN A 93 -29.08 1.10 11.61
C ASN A 93 -28.95 1.08 13.13
N SER A 94 -28.14 1.97 13.70
CA SER A 94 -28.09 2.15 15.15
C SER A 94 -29.37 2.85 15.60
N LYS A 95 -30.45 2.10 15.84
CA LYS A 95 -31.47 2.59 16.76
C LYS A 95 -30.84 2.58 18.15
N ARG A 96 -30.57 3.78 18.68
CA ARG A 96 -30.34 3.96 20.12
C ARG A 96 -31.61 3.62 20.88
#